data_AF-A0A7L8SCF6-F1
#
_entry.id   AF-A0A7L8SCF6-F1
#
_cell.length_a   1.000
_cell.length_b   1.000
_cell.length_c   1.000
_cell.angle_alpha   90.00
_cell.angle_beta   90.00
_cell.angle_gamma   90.00
#
_symmetry.space_group_name_H-M   'P 1'
#
loop_
_entity.id
_entity.type
_entity.pdbx_description
1 polymer ?
#
loop_
_entity_poly.entity_id
_entity_poly.type
_entity_poly.pdbx_seq_one_letter_code
_entity_poly.pdbx_strand_id
1 'polypeptide(L)'
;MKLEEMMGEDAIPEAEILDANDNVIHVIFCIRPDADEDTERLFQESKVDGVVTGLIGVDDTMHLHLRDGFERDLKLIVKDDQLARDLLKLFKIGTVRLVARGTWIRTENGWSPEVNKCVVQSFEPLESTPFSTILERVAQIPGNGWNDVQDPMGTWDNIRGIH
;
A
#
# COMPACT_ATOMS: atom_id res chain seq x y z
N MET A 1 -29.68 -8.28 15.68
CA MET A 1 -28.27 -8.33 15.28
C MET A 1 -27.39 -9.40 15.92
N LYS A 2 -27.64 -9.97 17.12
CA LYS A 2 -26.85 -11.17 17.53
C LYS A 2 -27.23 -12.44 16.76
N LEU A 3 -28.51 -12.57 16.38
CA LEU A 3 -29.04 -13.74 15.68
C LEU A 3 -28.63 -13.77 14.20
N GLU A 4 -28.60 -12.61 13.53
CA GLU A 4 -28.16 -12.47 12.14
C GLU A 4 -26.66 -12.76 11.98
N GLU A 5 -25.85 -12.41 12.99
CA GLU A 5 -24.41 -12.67 13.04
C GLU A 5 -24.11 -14.17 13.20
N MET A 6 -24.83 -14.86 14.08
CA MET A 6 -24.75 -16.33 14.24
C MET A 6 -25.20 -17.07 12.97
N MET A 7 -26.23 -16.59 12.28
CA MET A 7 -26.65 -17.15 10.98
C MET A 7 -25.58 -16.97 9.90
N GLY A 8 -24.79 -15.88 9.96
CA GLY A 8 -23.62 -15.66 9.12
C GLY A 8 -22.52 -16.69 9.35
N GLU A 9 -22.19 -16.99 10.61
CA GLU A 9 -21.18 -18.02 10.96
C GLU A 9 -21.60 -19.43 10.51
N ASP A 10 -22.88 -19.76 10.60
CA ASP A 10 -23.44 -21.07 10.24
C ASP A 10 -23.79 -21.21 8.74
N ALA A 11 -23.49 -20.19 7.93
CA ALA A 11 -23.82 -20.14 6.49
C ALA A 11 -25.31 -20.37 6.17
N ILE A 12 -26.20 -19.97 7.08
CA ILE A 12 -27.65 -20.06 6.89
C ILE A 12 -28.12 -18.79 6.17
N PRO A 13 -28.58 -18.87 4.91
CA PRO A 13 -28.87 -17.68 4.11
C PRO A 13 -30.14 -16.95 4.58
N GLU A 14 -31.10 -17.69 5.12
CA GLU A 14 -32.42 -17.21 5.49
C GLU A 14 -32.97 -18.09 6.63
N ALA A 15 -33.67 -17.47 7.57
CA ALA A 15 -34.42 -18.18 8.61
C ALA A 15 -35.81 -17.57 8.74
N GLU A 16 -36.80 -18.42 8.95
CA GLU A 16 -38.19 -18.02 9.14
C GLU A 16 -38.63 -18.26 10.58
N ILE A 17 -39.37 -17.30 11.14
CA ILE A 17 -40.11 -17.49 12.39
C ILE A 17 -41.55 -17.87 12.01
N LEU A 18 -41.94 -19.07 12.38
CA LEU A 18 -43.28 -19.62 12.15
C LEU A 18 -44.19 -19.43 13.37
N ASP A 19 -45.50 -19.30 13.13
CA ASP A 19 -46.52 -19.42 14.16
C ASP A 19 -46.83 -20.88 14.51
N ALA A 20 -47.75 -21.11 15.45
CA ALA A 20 -48.16 -22.46 15.86
C ALA A 20 -48.90 -23.26 14.77
N ASN A 21 -49.25 -22.63 13.65
CA ASN A 21 -49.90 -23.24 12.48
C ASN A 21 -48.97 -23.25 11.25
N ASP A 22 -47.66 -23.13 11.45
CA ASP A 22 -46.62 -23.08 10.42
C ASP A 22 -46.74 -21.90 9.42
N ASN A 23 -47.41 -20.80 9.80
CA ASN A 23 -47.42 -19.59 8.98
C ASN A 23 -46.17 -18.74 9.27
N VAL A 24 -45.53 -18.23 8.22
CA VAL A 24 -44.38 -17.32 8.33
C VAL A 24 -44.82 -15.99 8.92
N ILE A 25 -44.33 -15.67 10.12
CA ILE A 25 -44.53 -14.38 10.79
C ILE A 25 -43.41 -13.39 10.41
N HIS A 26 -42.18 -13.87 10.28
CA HIS A 26 -41.03 -13.02 10.02
C HIS A 26 -39.90 -13.78 9.31
N VAL A 27 -39.27 -13.12 8.34
CA VAL A 27 -38.07 -13.62 7.64
C VAL A 27 -36.86 -12.85 8.16
N ILE A 28 -35.81 -13.57 8.55
CA ILE A 28 -34.53 -13.00 8.97
C ILE A 28 -33.53 -13.28 7.86
N PHE A 29 -32.98 -12.20 7.29
CA PHE A 29 -31.92 -12.29 6.30
C PHE A 29 -30.57 -12.28 7.00
N CYS A 30 -29.69 -13.18 6.58
CA CYS A 30 -28.31 -13.14 7.00
C CYS A 30 -27.66 -11.83 6.53
N ILE A 31 -26.95 -11.14 7.43
CA ILE A 31 -26.00 -10.11 7.04
C ILE A 31 -24.75 -10.87 6.59
N ARG A 32 -24.64 -11.12 5.28
CA ARG A 32 -23.34 -11.51 4.74
C ARG A 32 -22.42 -10.30 4.95
N PRO A 33 -21.26 -10.44 5.63
CA PRO A 33 -20.24 -9.42 5.47
C PRO A 33 -20.01 -9.32 3.96
N ASP A 34 -20.11 -8.12 3.39
CA ASP A 34 -19.85 -7.87 1.98
C ASP A 34 -18.51 -8.54 1.68
N ALA A 35 -18.56 -9.72 1.05
CA ALA A 35 -17.41 -10.23 0.37
C ALA A 35 -17.21 -9.21 -0.75
N ASP A 36 -16.09 -8.49 -0.71
CA ASP A 36 -15.54 -7.71 -1.81
C ASP A 36 -15.34 -8.64 -3.04
N GLU A 37 -16.43 -9.16 -3.62
CA GLU A 37 -16.41 -10.20 -4.65
C GLU A 37 -15.83 -9.68 -5.97
N ASP A 38 -15.72 -8.36 -6.14
CA ASP A 38 -15.22 -7.74 -7.38
C ASP A 38 -13.80 -7.14 -7.27
N THR A 39 -13.16 -7.15 -6.10
CA THR A 39 -11.80 -6.59 -6.00
C THR A 39 -10.76 -7.63 -6.38
N GLU A 40 -10.14 -7.47 -7.55
CA GLU A 40 -9.03 -8.33 -7.98
C GLU A 40 -7.90 -8.37 -6.93
N ARG A 41 -7.47 -9.59 -6.60
CA ARG A 41 -6.39 -9.85 -5.63
C ARG A 41 -5.25 -10.62 -6.29
N LEU A 42 -4.04 -10.26 -5.91
CA LEU A 42 -2.81 -10.91 -6.39
C LEU A 42 -1.86 -11.18 -5.23
N PHE A 43 -1.44 -12.44 -5.06
CA PHE A 43 -0.41 -12.78 -4.08
C PHE A 43 0.96 -12.74 -4.74
N GLN A 44 1.80 -11.76 -4.38
CA GLN A 44 3.14 -11.62 -4.94
C GLN A 44 4.09 -10.83 -4.03
N GLU A 45 5.38 -10.89 -4.35
CA GLU A 45 6.37 -9.92 -3.89
C GLU A 45 6.39 -8.72 -4.84
N SER A 46 6.28 -7.52 -4.29
CA SER A 46 6.35 -6.28 -5.06
C SER A 46 6.92 -5.15 -4.21
N LYS A 47 7.02 -3.95 -4.82
CA LYS A 47 7.61 -2.77 -4.19
C LYS A 47 6.56 -1.72 -3.91
N VAL A 48 6.73 -1.01 -2.80
CA VAL A 48 5.90 0.16 -2.46
C VAL A 48 6.78 1.27 -1.89
N ASP A 49 6.57 2.48 -2.38
CA ASP A 49 7.33 3.66 -1.98
C ASP A 49 6.46 4.53 -1.06
N GLY A 50 7.07 5.11 -0.05
CA GLY A 50 6.37 6.04 0.83
C GLY A 50 7.22 6.54 1.98
N VAL A 51 6.61 7.36 2.83
CA VAL A 51 7.22 7.91 4.04
C VAL A 51 6.75 7.10 5.23
N VAL A 52 7.68 6.68 6.09
CA VAL A 52 7.33 5.98 7.34
C VAL A 52 6.61 6.95 8.28
N THR A 53 5.34 6.66 8.58
CA THR A 53 4.48 7.51 9.44
C THR A 53 4.21 6.90 10.81
N GLY A 54 4.57 5.64 11.04
CA GLY A 54 4.45 5.00 12.34
C GLY A 54 4.87 3.53 12.34
N LEU A 55 5.12 3.01 13.53
CA LEU A 55 5.34 1.59 13.80
C LEU A 55 4.61 1.25 15.10
N ILE A 56 3.73 0.26 15.06
CA ILE A 56 2.90 -0.15 16.19
C ILE A 56 3.09 -1.64 16.44
N GLY A 57 3.55 -2.02 17.62
CA GLY A 57 3.52 -3.41 18.07
C GLY A 57 2.10 -3.82 18.43
N VAL A 58 1.60 -4.90 17.82
CA VAL A 58 0.34 -5.55 18.15
C VAL A 58 0.65 -7.01 18.37
N ASP A 59 0.46 -7.47 19.60
CA ASP A 59 0.83 -8.82 20.05
C ASP A 59 2.32 -9.12 19.76
N ASP A 60 2.59 -10.18 18.99
CA ASP A 60 3.93 -10.58 18.56
C ASP A 60 4.30 -10.02 17.17
N THR A 61 3.52 -9.08 16.64
CA THR A 61 3.71 -8.52 15.29
C THR A 61 3.96 -7.03 15.30
N MET A 62 4.81 -6.56 14.39
CA MET A 62 5.12 -5.15 14.20
C MET A 62 4.40 -4.63 12.95
N HIS A 63 3.47 -3.69 13.13
CA HIS A 63 2.74 -3.06 12.04
C HIS A 63 3.39 -1.73 11.63
N LEU A 64 3.82 -1.66 10.39
CA LEU A 64 4.33 -0.45 9.76
C LEU A 64 3.18 0.37 9.17
N HIS A 65 3.17 1.65 9.48
CA HIS A 65 2.35 2.65 8.81
C HIS A 65 3.24 3.41 7.82
N LEU A 66 2.82 3.40 6.55
CA LEU A 66 3.52 4.04 5.44
C LEU A 66 2.53 4.95 4.71
N ARG A 67 2.92 6.21 4.46
CA ARG A 67 2.16 7.09 3.57
C ARG A 67 2.79 7.11 2.19
N ASP A 68 2.07 6.65 1.18
CA ASP A 68 2.59 6.61 -0.18
C ASP A 68 2.48 7.97 -0.92
N GLY A 69 2.96 8.00 -2.16
CA GLY A 69 2.90 9.18 -3.01
C GLY A 69 1.49 9.61 -3.45
N PHE A 70 0.46 8.80 -3.18
CA PHE A 70 -0.95 9.11 -3.42
C PHE A 70 -1.67 9.54 -2.13
N GLU A 71 -0.92 9.88 -1.08
CA GLU A 71 -1.42 10.23 0.26
C GLU A 71 -2.23 9.11 0.94
N ARG A 72 -2.09 7.86 0.51
CA ARG A 72 -2.76 6.71 1.14
C ARG A 72 -1.97 6.25 2.34
N ASP A 73 -2.67 6.01 3.46
CA ASP A 73 -2.09 5.37 4.63
C ASP A 73 -2.16 3.85 4.48
N LEU A 74 -1.00 3.23 4.27
CA LEU A 74 -0.82 1.80 4.08
C LEU A 74 -0.39 1.15 5.39
N LYS A 75 -0.90 -0.06 5.67
CA LYS A 75 -0.55 -0.84 6.86
C LYS A 75 0.03 -2.20 6.48
N LEU A 76 1.31 -2.38 6.74
CA LEU A 76 2.07 -3.61 6.44
C LEU A 76 2.59 -4.24 7.74
N ILE A 77 2.98 -5.51 7.66
CA ILE A 77 3.65 -6.22 8.77
C ILE A 77 5.15 -6.17 8.52
N VAL A 78 5.97 -5.97 9.54
CA VAL A 78 7.43 -6.04 9.45
C VAL A 78 7.90 -7.44 9.83
N LYS A 79 8.81 -8.02 9.04
CA LYS A 79 9.24 -9.42 9.23
C LYS A 79 9.94 -9.70 10.55
N ASP A 80 10.67 -8.73 11.09
CA ASP A 80 11.48 -8.87 12.30
C ASP A 80 11.73 -7.53 13.00
N ASP A 81 12.13 -7.61 14.27
CA ASP A 81 12.41 -6.48 15.15
C ASP A 81 13.55 -5.57 14.66
N GLN A 82 14.57 -6.15 14.02
CA GLN A 82 15.73 -5.39 13.55
C GLN A 82 15.32 -4.47 12.40
N LEU A 83 14.60 -5.01 11.42
CA LEU A 83 14.01 -4.26 10.30
C LEU A 83 13.07 -3.17 10.80
N ALA A 84 12.26 -3.47 11.82
CA ALA A 84 11.33 -2.51 12.41
C ALA A 84 12.07 -1.32 13.06
N ARG A 85 13.14 -1.60 13.82
CA ARG A 85 14.00 -0.57 14.42
C ARG A 85 14.69 0.27 13.36
N ASP A 86 15.15 -0.34 12.27
CA ASP A 86 15.83 0.36 11.19
C ASP A 86 14.87 1.26 10.39
N LEU A 87 13.64 0.81 10.14
CA LEU A 87 12.59 1.65 9.55
C LEU A 87 12.18 2.82 10.46
N LEU A 88 12.11 2.61 11.77
CA LEU A 88 11.74 3.66 12.72
C LEU A 88 12.77 4.81 12.75
N LYS A 89 14.05 4.54 12.47
CA LYS A 89 15.08 5.59 12.31
C LYS A 89 14.76 6.56 11.15
N LEU A 90 13.91 6.14 10.21
CA LEU A 90 13.48 6.92 9.04
C LEU A 90 12.08 7.52 9.22
N PHE A 91 11.56 7.54 10.46
CA PHE A 91 10.27 8.13 10.77
C PHE A 91 10.17 9.58 10.29
N LYS A 92 9.29 9.82 9.32
CA LYS A 92 9.11 11.12 8.65
C LYS A 92 10.38 11.70 8.02
N ILE A 93 11.38 10.86 7.73
CA ILE A 93 12.65 11.26 7.12
C ILE A 93 12.73 10.66 5.72
N GLY A 94 12.35 11.46 4.73
CA GLY A 94 12.42 11.09 3.32
C GLY A 94 11.50 9.93 2.93
N THR A 95 11.65 9.49 1.68
CA THR A 95 10.89 8.37 1.12
C THR A 95 11.74 7.11 1.21
N VAL A 96 11.11 5.99 1.54
CA VAL A 96 11.70 4.65 1.48
C VAL A 96 10.97 3.82 0.45
N ARG A 97 11.70 2.90 -0.17
CA ARG A 97 11.16 1.83 -1.01
C ARG A 97 11.19 0.54 -0.23
N LEU A 98 10.01 -0.01 0.02
CA LEU A 98 9.85 -1.29 0.68
C LEU A 98 9.71 -2.40 -0.36
N VAL A 99 10.31 -3.55 -0.09
CA VAL A 99 9.98 -4.82 -0.76
C VAL A 99 9.04 -5.55 0.18
N ALA A 100 7.82 -5.84 -0.27
CA ALA A 100 6.80 -6.50 0.52
C ALA A 100 6.19 -7.69 -0.23
N ARG A 101 5.94 -8.77 0.48
CA ARG A 101 5.33 -9.99 -0.05
C ARG A 101 4.01 -10.26 0.65
N GLY A 102 2.96 -10.51 -0.12
CA GLY A 102 1.63 -10.77 0.41
C GLY A 102 0.53 -10.56 -0.62
N THR A 103 -0.68 -10.32 -0.14
CA THR A 103 -1.84 -10.05 -0.99
C THR A 103 -1.94 -8.57 -1.34
N TRP A 104 -2.07 -8.30 -2.63
CA TRP A 104 -2.28 -6.98 -3.21
C TRP A 104 -3.71 -6.90 -3.73
N ILE A 105 -4.36 -5.77 -3.51
CA ILE A 105 -5.71 -5.47 -4.03
C ILE A 105 -5.60 -4.43 -5.15
N ARG A 106 -6.43 -4.60 -6.18
CA ARG A 106 -6.56 -3.60 -7.25
C ARG A 106 -7.37 -2.41 -6.72
N THR A 107 -6.83 -1.21 -6.89
CA THR A 107 -7.49 0.07 -6.57
C THR A 107 -7.53 0.93 -7.83
N GLU A 108 -8.28 2.04 -7.78
CA GLU A 108 -8.32 3.04 -8.86
C GLU A 108 -6.92 3.59 -9.21
N ASN A 109 -6.03 3.68 -8.21
CA ASN A 109 -4.66 4.17 -8.35
C ASN A 109 -3.64 3.03 -8.59
N GLY A 110 -4.10 1.86 -9.02
CA GLY A 110 -3.27 0.68 -9.27
C GLY A 110 -3.25 -0.31 -8.10
N TRP A 111 -2.22 -1.14 -8.00
CA TRP A 111 -2.12 -2.15 -6.95
C TRP A 111 -1.73 -1.54 -5.60
N SER A 112 -2.37 -1.98 -4.52
CA SER A 112 -2.09 -1.57 -3.15
C SER A 112 -1.93 -2.81 -2.27
N PRO A 113 -1.02 -2.82 -1.27
CA PRO A 113 -0.97 -3.92 -0.32
C PRO A 113 -2.28 -4.01 0.45
N GLU A 114 -2.83 -5.21 0.58
CA GLU A 114 -3.99 -5.46 1.42
C GLU A 114 -3.58 -5.32 2.90
N VAL A 115 -4.42 -4.64 3.68
CA VAL A 115 -4.15 -4.25 5.06
C VAL A 115 -3.77 -5.46 5.91
N ASN A 116 -2.59 -5.43 6.54
CA ASN A 116 -2.04 -6.51 7.36
C ASN A 116 -1.87 -7.86 6.63
N LYS A 117 -1.88 -7.90 5.30
CA LYS A 117 -1.65 -9.12 4.51
C LYS A 117 -0.31 -9.12 3.76
N CYS A 118 0.43 -8.01 3.81
CA CYS A 118 1.76 -7.88 3.24
C CYS A 118 2.84 -7.77 4.31
N VAL A 119 3.87 -8.60 4.18
CA VAL A 119 5.05 -8.61 5.06
C VAL A 119 6.24 -7.95 4.35
N VAL A 120 6.79 -6.92 4.97
CA VAL A 120 7.97 -6.18 4.49
C VAL A 120 9.21 -7.05 4.67
N GLN A 121 9.88 -7.35 3.56
CA GLN A 121 11.08 -8.17 3.48
C GLN A 121 12.37 -7.35 3.59
N SER A 122 12.39 -6.16 3.02
CA SER A 122 13.55 -5.26 3.06
C SER A 122 13.12 -3.84 2.71
N PHE A 123 14.00 -2.87 2.93
CA PHE A 123 13.80 -1.51 2.45
C PHE A 123 15.11 -0.90 1.95
N GLU A 124 14.99 0.11 1.09
CA GLU A 124 16.06 1.02 0.71
C GLU A 124 15.57 2.46 0.86
N PRO A 125 16.31 3.36 1.54
CA PRO A 125 16.01 4.79 1.48
C PRO A 125 16.14 5.29 0.05
N LEU A 126 15.15 6.05 -0.43
CA LEU A 126 15.24 6.71 -1.72
C LEU A 126 15.91 8.07 -1.53
N GLU A 127 17.02 8.29 -2.21
CA GLU A 127 17.63 9.61 -2.27
C GLU A 127 16.70 10.59 -3.00
N SER A 128 16.22 11.59 -2.28
CA SER A 128 15.54 12.75 -2.89
C SER A 128 16.59 13.78 -3.33
N THR A 129 17.48 13.39 -4.24
CA THR A 129 18.38 14.35 -4.87
C THR A 129 17.58 15.16 -5.90
N PRO A 130 17.48 16.49 -5.78
CA PRO A 130 16.79 17.32 -6.78
C PRO A 130 17.40 17.06 -8.16
N PHE A 131 16.54 16.94 -9.18
CA PHE A 131 16.99 16.69 -10.55
C PHE A 131 18.01 17.73 -11.04
N SER A 132 17.83 19.00 -10.65
CA SER A 132 18.79 20.07 -10.91
C SER A 132 20.18 19.77 -10.37
N THR A 133 20.29 19.26 -9.14
CA THR A 133 21.57 18.84 -8.54
C THR A 133 22.20 17.65 -9.26
N ILE A 134 21.38 16.75 -9.81
CA ILE A 134 21.88 15.65 -10.66
C ILE A 134 22.45 16.23 -11.97
N LEU A 135 21.72 17.15 -12.63
CA LEU A 135 22.17 17.81 -13.85
C LEU A 135 23.45 18.62 -13.62
N GLU A 136 23.56 19.34 -12.51
CA GLU A 136 24.79 20.05 -12.14
C GLU A 136 25.96 19.06 -11.99
N ARG A 137 25.77 17.94 -11.28
CA ARG A 137 26.81 16.91 -11.14
C ARG A 137 27.21 16.30 -12.47
N VAL A 138 26.23 16.02 -13.34
CA VAL A 138 26.49 15.52 -14.69
C VAL A 138 27.28 16.57 -15.47
N ALA A 139 26.88 17.84 -15.49
CA ALA A 139 27.60 18.92 -16.16
C ALA A 139 29.07 19.04 -15.72
N GLN A 140 29.40 18.71 -14.46
CA GLN A 140 30.79 18.71 -13.99
C GLN A 140 31.66 17.55 -14.51
N ILE A 141 31.10 16.55 -15.19
CA ILE A 141 31.86 15.43 -15.78
C ILE A 141 32.57 15.92 -17.06
N PRO A 142 33.92 15.91 -17.11
CA PRO A 142 34.65 16.36 -18.29
C PRO A 142 34.32 15.50 -19.52
N GLY A 143 34.12 16.14 -20.67
CA GLY A 143 33.97 15.46 -21.96
C GLY A 143 32.58 14.87 -22.24
N ASN A 144 31.56 15.24 -21.46
CA ASN A 144 30.19 14.77 -21.70
C ASN A 144 29.35 15.68 -22.61
N GLY A 145 29.92 16.79 -23.09
CA GLY A 145 29.28 17.76 -23.98
C GLY A 145 28.20 18.64 -23.33
N TRP A 146 27.82 18.42 -22.06
CA TRP A 146 26.73 19.15 -21.40
C TRP A 146 27.08 20.61 -21.07
N ASN A 147 28.34 20.91 -20.74
CA ASN A 147 28.80 22.29 -20.56
C ASN A 147 28.86 23.09 -21.87
N ASP A 148 28.87 22.40 -23.01
CA ASP A 148 28.95 23.02 -24.33
C ASP A 148 27.55 23.38 -24.88
N VAL A 149 26.49 22.97 -24.19
CA VAL A 149 25.10 23.25 -24.55
C VAL A 149 24.67 24.61 -23.97
N GLN A 150 24.28 25.56 -24.83
CA GLN A 150 23.86 26.92 -24.43
C GLN A 150 22.61 26.95 -23.53
N ASP A 151 21.67 26.03 -23.73
CA ASP A 151 20.48 25.86 -22.89
C ASP A 151 20.23 24.36 -22.61
N PRO A 152 20.82 23.83 -21.53
CA PRO A 152 20.67 22.43 -21.15
C PRO A 152 19.23 22.02 -20.86
N MET A 153 18.43 22.92 -20.28
CA MET A 153 17.04 22.62 -19.93
C MET A 153 16.12 22.64 -21.15
N GLY A 154 16.24 23.64 -22.02
CA GLY A 154 15.51 23.65 -23.29
C GLY A 154 15.87 22.47 -24.19
N THR A 155 17.12 22.02 -24.16
CA THR A 155 17.55 20.80 -24.89
C THR A 155 16.88 19.56 -24.31
N TRP A 156 16.78 19.46 -22.98
CA TRP A 156 16.10 18.35 -22.31
C TRP A 156 14.60 18.30 -22.58
N ASP A 157 13.92 19.45 -22.53
CA ASP A 157 12.49 19.55 -22.82
C ASP A 157 12.19 19.13 -24.27
N ASN A 158 13.03 19.55 -25.22
CA ASN A 158 12.98 19.08 -26.61
C ASN A 158 13.16 17.56 -26.74
N ILE A 159 14.13 16.97 -26.02
CA ILE A 159 14.35 15.51 -26.02
C ILE A 159 13.11 14.78 -25.47
N ARG A 160 12.42 15.37 -24.49
CA ARG A 160 11.18 14.84 -23.91
C ARG A 160 9.93 15.11 -24.75
N GLY A 161 10.05 15.89 -25.84
CA GLY A 161 8.93 16.27 -26.69
C GLY A 161 7.94 17.22 -26.03
N ILE A 162 8.36 17.91 -24.97
CA ILE A 162 7.58 18.94 -24.29
C ILE A 162 7.91 20.26 -24.99
N HIS A 163 6.94 20.84 -25.69
CA HIS A 163 7.05 22.09 -26.42
C HIS A 163 6.21 23.17 -25.73
#